data_AF-B7G675-F1
#
_entry.id   AF-B7G675-F1
#
_cell.length_a   1.000
_cell.length_b   1.000
_cell.length_c   1.000
_cell.angle_alpha   90.00
_cell.angle_beta   90.00
_cell.angle_gamma   90.00
#
_symmetry.space_group_name_H-M   'P 1'
#
loop_
_entity.id
_entity.type
_entity.pdbx_description
1 polymer ?
#
loop_
_entity_poly.entity_id
_entity_poly.type
_entity_poly.pdbx_seq_one_letter_code
_entity_poly.pdbx_strand_id
1 'polypeptide(L)'
;MVRIDVLDPKYQLSDQYKPDKEKQYKHPIEQDGWVIAHNALRGEIQLLRDALYAMKQRDQSLQDWEVASLQSAIDGHILHMLGHHSNEDDIVVPECRKRFLYPEKLETDHEILVKKIETIKGIMLGLDVGSKVDNLLHEWIEYQDMMLPHLLEEEEVGLPLFRSYFEPKAAAKITQKIARQASRLEMGSFVYFLGTEKFRSMFMKNEGIPDFVWFIMFKRSHKIFVQQFITNVEALTSGTAPTEPKCGSCNIL
;
A
#
# COMPACT_ATOMS: atom_id res chain seq x y z
N MET A 1 18.16 -8.95 -12.82
CA MET A 1 17.16 -9.32 -11.80
C MET A 1 17.49 -10.72 -11.35
N VAL A 2 17.91 -10.90 -10.10
CA VAL A 2 18.39 -12.20 -9.60
C VAL A 2 17.21 -12.90 -8.93
N ARG A 3 16.61 -13.87 -9.63
CA ARG A 3 15.58 -14.72 -9.04
C ARG A 3 16.23 -15.57 -7.95
N ILE A 4 15.67 -15.54 -6.74
CA ILE A 4 16.18 -16.38 -5.65
C ILE A 4 16.01 -17.87 -5.96
N ASP A 5 16.90 -18.70 -5.42
CA ASP A 5 16.70 -20.14 -5.36
C ASP A 5 15.88 -20.48 -4.10
N VAL A 6 14.59 -20.78 -4.29
CA VAL A 6 13.69 -21.16 -3.18
C VAL A 6 14.03 -22.53 -2.58
N LEU A 7 14.89 -23.32 -3.25
CA LEU A 7 15.41 -24.61 -2.75
C LEU A 7 16.70 -24.45 -1.95
N ASP A 8 17.26 -23.25 -1.85
CA ASP A 8 18.48 -22.98 -1.09
C ASP A 8 18.27 -23.40 0.39
N PRO A 9 19.09 -24.32 0.93
CA PRO A 9 18.97 -24.80 2.31
C PRO A 9 18.96 -23.68 3.36
N LYS A 10 19.49 -22.49 3.06
CA LYS A 10 19.45 -21.35 3.98
C LYS A 10 18.04 -20.87 4.32
N TYR A 11 17.05 -21.17 3.48
CA TYR A 11 15.64 -20.85 3.73
C TYR A 11 14.89 -22.02 4.36
N GLN A 12 15.47 -23.23 4.37
CA GLN A 12 14.79 -24.43 4.84
C GLN A 12 14.78 -24.49 6.37
N LEU A 13 13.60 -24.45 6.99
CA LEU A 13 13.47 -24.60 8.44
C LEU A 13 13.50 -26.08 8.89
N SER A 14 12.79 -26.94 8.15
CA SER A 14 12.78 -28.41 8.40
C SER A 14 12.26 -29.19 7.19
N ASP A 15 12.60 -30.47 7.05
CA ASP A 15 12.14 -31.34 5.96
C ASP A 15 10.61 -31.50 5.85
N GLN A 16 9.88 -31.13 6.90
CA GLN A 16 8.41 -31.15 6.92
C GLN A 16 7.79 -30.09 5.98
N TYR A 17 8.48 -28.97 5.76
CA TYR A 17 7.96 -27.84 4.98
C TYR A 17 8.74 -27.70 3.68
N LYS A 18 8.35 -28.45 2.65
CA LYS A 18 9.07 -28.40 1.37
C LYS A 18 8.64 -27.17 0.52
N PRO A 19 9.57 -26.52 -0.19
CA PRO A 19 9.31 -25.41 -1.11
C PRO A 19 8.71 -25.87 -2.45
N ASP A 20 7.60 -26.61 -2.43
CA ASP A 20 7.01 -27.25 -3.62
C ASP A 20 5.59 -26.76 -3.95
N LYS A 21 5.13 -25.65 -3.33
CA LYS A 21 3.73 -25.18 -3.42
C LYS A 21 3.44 -24.19 -4.54
N GLU A 22 4.46 -23.57 -5.14
CA GLU A 22 4.28 -22.52 -6.18
C GLU A 22 3.35 -22.97 -7.32
N LYS A 23 3.53 -24.20 -7.81
CA LYS A 23 2.75 -24.74 -8.94
C LYS A 23 1.26 -24.92 -8.64
N GLN A 24 0.86 -24.81 -7.38
CA GLN A 24 -0.54 -24.94 -6.95
C GLN A 24 -1.33 -23.62 -7.08
N TYR A 25 -0.64 -22.49 -7.20
CA TYR A 25 -1.27 -21.20 -7.47
C TYR A 25 -1.75 -21.14 -8.91
N LYS A 26 -2.99 -20.69 -9.12
CA LYS A 26 -3.64 -20.70 -10.45
C LYS A 26 -3.37 -19.44 -11.26
N HIS A 27 -2.94 -18.38 -10.61
CA HIS A 27 -2.63 -17.10 -11.22
C HIS A 27 -1.12 -16.82 -11.10
N PRO A 28 -0.57 -16.07 -12.05
CA PRO A 28 0.85 -15.74 -12.04
C PRO A 28 1.16 -14.75 -10.91
N ILE A 29 2.41 -14.68 -10.48
CA ILE A 29 2.84 -13.95 -9.28
C ILE A 29 2.49 -12.45 -9.33
N GLU A 30 2.44 -11.87 -10.53
CA GLU A 30 2.10 -10.45 -10.75
C GLU A 30 0.63 -10.13 -10.47
N GLN A 31 -0.23 -11.17 -10.36
CA GLN A 31 -1.63 -11.04 -9.97
C GLN A 31 -1.89 -11.39 -8.50
N ASP A 32 -0.83 -11.70 -7.75
CA ASP A 32 -0.93 -11.98 -6.32
C ASP A 32 -1.35 -10.72 -5.55
N GLY A 33 -2.15 -10.90 -4.49
CA GLY A 33 -2.62 -9.80 -3.66
C GLY A 33 -1.49 -8.98 -3.05
N TRP A 34 -0.34 -9.62 -2.76
CA TRP A 34 0.85 -8.95 -2.26
C TRP A 34 1.37 -7.89 -3.26
N VAL A 35 1.61 -8.30 -4.51
CA VAL A 35 2.08 -7.39 -5.58
C VAL A 35 1.05 -6.28 -5.86
N ILE A 36 -0.23 -6.60 -5.82
CA ILE A 36 -1.29 -5.60 -6.07
C ILE A 36 -1.33 -4.56 -4.93
N ALA A 37 -1.15 -4.98 -3.68
CA ALA A 37 -1.04 -4.05 -2.54
C ALA A 37 0.18 -3.13 -2.69
N HIS A 38 1.34 -3.67 -3.08
CA HIS A 38 2.53 -2.87 -3.35
C HIS A 38 2.31 -1.88 -4.49
N ASN A 39 1.65 -2.29 -5.57
CA ASN A 39 1.32 -1.40 -6.68
C ASN A 39 0.42 -0.24 -6.24
N ALA A 40 -0.46 -0.45 -5.25
CA ALA A 40 -1.25 0.62 -4.67
C ALA A 40 -0.36 1.65 -3.93
N LEU A 41 0.58 1.18 -3.10
CA LEU A 41 1.57 2.05 -2.45
C LEU A 41 2.44 2.79 -3.46
N ARG A 42 2.99 2.10 -4.48
CA ARG A 42 3.76 2.72 -5.56
C ARG A 42 2.99 3.84 -6.24
N GLY A 43 1.70 3.58 -6.52
CA GLY A 43 0.80 4.54 -7.12
C GLY A 43 0.59 5.78 -6.25
N GLU A 44 0.32 5.61 -4.96
CA GLU A 44 0.16 6.73 -4.02
C GLU A 44 1.44 7.57 -3.90
N ILE A 45 2.58 6.91 -3.73
CA ILE A 45 3.90 7.55 -3.63
C ILE A 45 4.16 8.41 -4.86
N GLN A 46 3.91 7.84 -6.05
CA GLN A 46 4.10 8.54 -7.30
C GLN A 46 3.17 9.75 -7.44
N LEU A 47 1.88 9.60 -7.14
CA LEU A 47 0.90 10.68 -7.26
C LEU A 47 1.23 11.84 -6.29
N LEU A 48 1.60 11.55 -5.04
CA LEU A 48 1.99 12.57 -4.07
C LEU A 48 3.30 13.26 -4.48
N ARG A 49 4.28 12.53 -5.01
CA ARG A 49 5.51 13.12 -5.55
C ARG A 49 5.19 14.11 -6.66
N ASP A 50 4.35 13.71 -7.61
CA ASP A 50 3.99 14.56 -8.76
C ASP A 50 3.21 15.81 -8.32
N ALA A 51 2.32 15.68 -7.35
CA ALA A 51 1.62 16.81 -6.76
C ALA A 51 2.58 17.79 -6.07
N LEU A 52 3.49 17.28 -5.23
CA LEU A 52 4.52 18.10 -4.56
C LEU A 52 5.44 18.82 -5.56
N TYR A 53 5.83 18.14 -6.64
CA TYR A 53 6.57 18.78 -7.74
C TYR A 53 5.77 19.89 -8.42
N ALA A 54 4.50 19.64 -8.76
CA ALA A 54 3.64 20.64 -9.38
C ALA A 54 3.46 21.87 -8.49
N MET A 55 3.27 21.66 -7.18
CA MET A 55 3.19 22.73 -6.18
C MET A 55 4.48 23.55 -6.14
N LYS A 56 5.64 22.89 -6.12
CA LYS A 56 6.95 23.57 -6.16
C LYS A 56 7.14 24.39 -7.44
N GLN A 57 6.73 23.87 -8.59
CA GLN A 57 6.86 24.57 -9.88
C GLN A 57 6.00 25.84 -9.96
N ARG A 58 4.84 25.88 -9.29
CA ARG A 58 4.03 27.11 -9.20
C ARG A 58 4.72 28.21 -8.40
N ASP A 59 5.68 27.85 -7.55
CA ASP A 59 6.43 28.75 -6.66
C ASP A 59 5.55 29.72 -5.87
N GLN A 60 4.40 29.23 -5.41
CA GLN A 60 3.48 29.97 -4.55
C GLN A 60 3.63 29.51 -3.11
N SER A 61 3.30 30.40 -2.17
CA SER A 61 3.13 30.00 -0.78
C SER A 61 1.80 29.27 -0.62
N LEU A 62 1.76 28.29 0.29
CA LEU A 62 0.58 27.46 0.51
C LEU A 62 -0.62 28.29 0.96
N GLN A 63 -1.77 28.00 0.35
CA GLN A 63 -3.09 28.47 0.79
C GLN A 63 -3.71 27.47 1.79
N ASP A 64 -4.70 27.91 2.56
CA ASP A 64 -5.40 27.09 3.56
C ASP A 64 -5.89 25.74 3.01
N TRP A 65 -6.49 25.75 1.81
CA TRP A 65 -7.00 24.53 1.20
C TRP A 65 -5.88 23.59 0.73
N GLU A 66 -4.71 24.13 0.34
CA GLU A 66 -3.55 23.32 -0.04
C GLU A 66 -2.97 22.63 1.19
N VAL A 67 -2.85 23.34 2.32
CA VAL A 67 -2.42 22.75 3.60
C VAL A 67 -3.38 21.61 3.98
N ALA A 68 -4.68 21.87 4.02
CA ALA A 68 -5.67 20.84 4.40
C ALA A 68 -5.66 19.62 3.45
N SER A 69 -5.57 19.86 2.14
CA SER A 69 -5.55 18.78 1.13
C SER A 69 -4.29 17.92 1.27
N LEU A 70 -3.14 18.56 1.50
CA LEU A 70 -1.85 17.91 1.64
C LEU A 70 -1.80 17.07 2.93
N GLN A 71 -2.25 17.62 4.05
CA GLN A 71 -2.35 16.90 5.32
C GLN A 71 -3.29 15.68 5.17
N SER A 72 -4.48 15.87 4.58
CA SER A 72 -5.42 14.75 4.36
C SER A 72 -4.84 13.64 3.47
N ALA A 73 -4.18 14.00 2.37
CA ALA A 73 -3.62 13.02 1.45
C ALA A 73 -2.44 12.27 2.07
N ILE A 74 -1.52 12.99 2.72
CA ILE A 74 -0.35 12.39 3.37
C ILE A 74 -0.79 11.51 4.54
N ASP A 75 -1.68 11.96 5.42
CA ASP A 75 -2.19 11.13 6.52
C ASP A 75 -2.86 9.85 6.00
N GLY A 76 -3.58 9.95 4.87
CA GLY A 76 -4.14 8.79 4.18
C GLY A 76 -3.09 7.78 3.74
N HIS A 77 -2.00 8.23 3.12
CA HIS A 77 -0.88 7.38 2.74
C HIS A 77 -0.19 6.76 3.96
N ILE A 78 0.06 7.56 5.00
CA ILE A 78 0.69 7.09 6.24
C ILE A 78 -0.14 5.98 6.87
N LEU A 79 -1.45 6.15 6.97
CA LEU A 79 -2.35 5.13 7.50
C LEU A 79 -2.28 3.83 6.66
N HIS A 80 -2.25 3.95 5.34
CA HIS A 80 -2.14 2.80 4.44
C HIS A 80 -0.79 2.08 4.62
N MET A 81 0.33 2.81 4.54
CA MET A 81 1.66 2.22 4.68
C MET A 81 1.87 1.54 6.04
N LEU A 82 1.52 2.21 7.14
CA LEU A 82 1.62 1.62 8.47
C LEU A 82 0.72 0.39 8.62
N GLY A 83 -0.49 0.44 8.07
CA GLY A 83 -1.40 -0.71 8.02
C GLY A 83 -0.78 -1.88 7.26
N HIS A 84 -0.22 -1.63 6.08
CA HIS A 84 0.43 -2.62 5.24
C HIS A 84 1.62 -3.31 5.95
N HIS A 85 2.59 -2.56 6.48
CA HIS A 85 3.71 -3.17 7.20
C HIS A 85 3.24 -3.89 8.48
N SER A 86 2.26 -3.35 9.22
CA SER A 86 1.72 -4.06 10.39
C SER A 86 1.05 -5.40 10.02
N ASN A 87 0.41 -5.48 8.85
CA ASN A 87 -0.13 -6.73 8.34
C ASN A 87 1.00 -7.74 8.07
N GLU A 88 2.14 -7.29 7.57
CA GLU A 88 3.30 -8.16 7.33
C GLU A 88 3.91 -8.61 8.66
N ASP A 89 4.26 -7.67 9.53
CA ASP A 89 4.95 -7.91 10.80
C ASP A 89 4.11 -8.73 11.79
N ASP A 90 2.81 -8.43 11.92
CA ASP A 90 1.95 -9.04 12.94
C ASP A 90 1.23 -10.31 12.44
N ILE A 91 1.20 -10.54 11.12
CA ILE A 91 0.40 -11.61 10.53
C ILE A 91 1.21 -12.49 9.59
N VAL A 92 1.88 -11.93 8.59
CA VAL A 92 2.55 -12.73 7.56
C VAL A 92 3.85 -13.32 8.08
N VAL A 93 4.76 -12.49 8.60
CA VAL A 93 6.08 -12.89 9.09
C VAL A 93 6.00 -13.98 10.18
N PRO A 94 5.10 -13.90 11.18
CA PRO A 94 4.94 -14.94 12.18
C PRO A 94 4.50 -16.29 11.59
N GLU A 95 3.71 -16.30 10.51
CA GLU A 95 3.36 -17.53 9.82
C GLU A 95 4.52 -18.05 8.97
N CYS A 96 5.25 -17.18 8.29
CA CYS A 96 6.44 -17.52 7.51
C CYS A 96 7.50 -18.24 8.38
N ARG A 97 7.81 -17.66 9.55
CA ARG A 97 8.77 -18.21 10.52
C ARG A 97 8.42 -19.61 11.04
N LYS A 98 7.15 -20.05 10.91
CA LYS A 98 6.75 -21.43 11.23
C LYS A 98 7.13 -22.44 10.16
N ARG A 99 7.47 -22.01 8.95
CA ARG A 99 7.66 -22.87 7.78
C ARG A 99 9.04 -22.76 7.13
N PHE A 100 9.64 -21.58 7.14
CA PHE A 100 10.93 -21.32 6.53
C PHE A 100 11.73 -20.28 7.33
N LEU A 101 13.04 -20.25 7.11
CA LEU A 101 13.93 -19.23 7.68
C LEU A 101 13.72 -17.92 6.91
N TYR A 102 12.90 -17.03 7.48
CA TYR A 102 12.55 -15.75 6.87
C TYR A 102 13.76 -14.79 6.89
N PRO A 103 14.11 -14.12 5.77
CA PRO A 103 15.23 -13.18 5.73
C PRO A 103 15.00 -12.00 6.68
N GLU A 104 15.91 -11.80 7.64
CA GLU A 104 15.78 -10.73 8.65
C GLU A 104 15.70 -9.32 8.03
N LYS A 105 16.42 -9.09 6.92
CA LYS A 105 16.45 -7.79 6.25
C LYS A 105 15.06 -7.27 5.86
N LEU A 106 14.17 -8.17 5.42
CA LEU A 106 12.82 -7.81 4.98
C LEU A 106 11.98 -7.21 6.13
N GLU A 107 12.27 -7.53 7.39
CA GLU A 107 11.59 -6.95 8.55
C GLU A 107 12.34 -5.72 9.08
N THR A 108 13.68 -5.75 9.13
CA THR A 108 14.45 -4.65 9.71
C THR A 108 14.32 -3.34 8.95
N ASP A 109 14.09 -3.40 7.63
CA ASP A 109 13.91 -2.21 6.80
C ASP A 109 12.58 -1.47 7.12
N HIS A 110 11.57 -2.15 7.69
CA HIS A 110 10.33 -1.52 8.15
C HIS A 110 10.58 -0.47 9.23
N GLU A 111 11.45 -0.74 10.20
CA GLU A 111 11.77 0.23 11.25
C GLU A 111 12.35 1.54 10.70
N ILE A 112 13.18 1.42 9.66
CA ILE A 112 13.82 2.55 8.99
C ILE A 112 12.78 3.34 8.20
N LEU A 113 11.90 2.65 7.47
CA LEU A 113 10.81 3.27 6.71
C LEU A 113 9.79 3.98 7.63
N VAL A 114 9.46 3.39 8.78
CA VAL A 114 8.59 4.00 9.79
C VAL A 114 9.19 5.30 10.32
N LYS A 115 10.48 5.32 10.67
CA LYS A 115 11.15 6.57 11.13
C LYS A 115 11.15 7.65 10.04
N LYS A 116 11.33 7.26 8.78
CA LYS A 116 11.27 8.20 7.65
C LYS A 116 9.87 8.77 7.49
N ILE A 117 8.81 7.95 7.58
CA ILE A 117 7.44 8.47 7.49
C ILE A 117 7.08 9.36 8.67
N GLU A 118 7.60 9.08 9.87
CA GLU A 118 7.41 9.93 11.05
C GLU A 118 8.03 11.32 10.86
N THR A 119 9.19 11.38 10.18
CA THR A 119 9.83 12.64 9.80
C THR A 119 8.95 13.43 8.83
N ILE A 120 8.44 12.77 7.79
CA ILE A 120 7.49 13.36 6.84
C ILE A 120 6.24 13.87 7.55
N LYS A 121 5.69 13.08 8.49
CA LYS A 121 4.54 13.46 9.29
C LYS A 121 4.82 14.72 10.13
N GLY A 122 5.98 14.80 10.77
CA GLY A 122 6.38 15.97 11.54
C GLY A 122 6.44 17.24 10.69
N ILE A 123 7.01 17.16 9.49
CA ILE A 123 7.06 18.28 8.53
C ILE A 123 5.65 18.68 8.10
N MET A 124 4.83 17.70 7.71
CA MET A 124 3.46 17.91 7.25
C MET A 124 2.58 18.57 8.32
N LEU A 125 2.73 18.18 9.59
CA LEU A 125 2.03 18.80 10.72
C LEU A 125 2.51 20.22 11.03
N GLY A 126 3.74 20.56 10.65
CA GLY A 126 4.30 21.91 10.80
C GLY A 126 4.01 22.85 9.62
N LEU A 127 3.27 22.39 8.60
CA LEU A 127 2.90 23.24 7.47
C LEU A 127 1.71 24.15 7.84
N ASP A 128 1.91 25.44 7.58
CA ASP A 128 0.91 26.48 7.73
C ASP A 128 0.72 27.28 6.43
N VAL A 129 -0.32 28.12 6.40
CA VAL A 129 -0.53 29.12 5.35
C VAL A 129 0.73 29.98 5.22
N GLY A 130 1.19 30.19 3.98
CA GLY A 130 2.46 30.90 3.74
C GLY A 130 3.67 29.98 3.54
N SER A 131 3.60 28.73 3.98
CA SER A 131 4.70 27.75 3.88
C SER A 131 5.05 27.39 2.43
N LYS A 132 6.15 26.65 2.27
CA LYS A 132 6.63 26.08 0.99
C LYS A 132 6.80 24.57 1.14
N VAL A 133 6.71 23.84 0.04
CA VAL A 133 6.76 22.36 0.04
C VAL A 133 8.16 21.77 -0.14
N ASP A 134 9.20 22.59 -0.27
CA ASP A 134 10.56 22.15 -0.63
C ASP A 134 11.11 21.05 0.27
N ASN A 135 11.04 21.24 1.59
CA ASN A 135 11.53 20.25 2.56
C ASN A 135 10.70 18.96 2.51
N LEU A 136 9.38 19.10 2.38
CA LEU A 136 8.49 17.94 2.29
C LEU A 136 8.74 17.13 1.01
N LEU A 137 8.91 17.80 -0.13
CA LEU A 137 9.26 17.15 -1.39
C LEU A 137 10.59 16.43 -1.30
N HIS A 138 11.60 17.05 -0.67
CA HIS A 138 12.90 16.42 -0.47
C HIS A 138 12.78 15.11 0.32
N GLU A 139 12.13 15.15 1.49
CA GLU A 139 11.93 13.97 2.32
C GLU A 139 11.06 12.89 1.64
N TRP A 140 10.07 13.32 0.84
CA TRP A 140 9.23 12.40 0.07
C TRP A 140 10.01 11.63 -0.99
N ILE A 141 10.96 12.30 -1.67
CA ILE A 141 11.84 11.65 -2.65
C ILE A 141 12.73 10.62 -1.97
N GLU A 142 13.34 10.97 -0.83
CA GLU A 142 14.16 10.01 -0.08
C GLU A 142 13.35 8.82 0.41
N TYR A 143 12.13 9.05 0.91
CA TYR A 143 11.20 7.99 1.28
C TYR A 143 10.87 7.08 0.10
N GLN A 144 10.59 7.65 -1.08
CA GLN A 144 10.35 6.87 -2.29
C GLN A 144 11.58 6.01 -2.65
N ASP A 145 12.78 6.59 -2.60
CA ASP A 145 14.02 5.89 -2.94
C ASP A 145 14.35 4.75 -1.97
N MET A 146 13.77 4.75 -0.76
CA MET A 146 13.85 3.67 0.21
C MET A 146 12.73 2.64 0.03
N MET A 147 11.48 3.10 -0.12
CA MET A 147 10.30 2.24 -0.16
C MET A 147 10.23 1.42 -1.44
N LEU A 148 10.52 2.00 -2.62
CA LEU A 148 10.35 1.26 -3.88
C LEU A 148 11.29 0.05 -4.00
N PRO A 149 12.58 0.13 -3.62
CA PRO A 149 13.45 -1.04 -3.57
C PRO A 149 13.02 -2.07 -2.53
N HIS A 150 12.53 -1.63 -1.36
CA HIS A 150 12.01 -2.51 -0.31
C HIS A 150 10.85 -3.36 -0.82
N LEU A 151 9.81 -2.73 -1.39
CA LEU A 151 8.66 -3.42 -1.98
C LEU A 151 9.08 -4.39 -3.09
N LEU A 152 10.11 -4.06 -3.88
CA LEU A 152 10.64 -4.95 -4.92
C LEU A 152 11.34 -6.16 -4.31
N GLU A 153 12.13 -5.99 -3.24
CA GLU A 153 12.82 -7.09 -2.58
C GLU A 153 11.83 -8.08 -1.96
N GLU A 154 10.76 -7.59 -1.33
CA GLU A 154 9.68 -8.44 -0.84
C GLU A 154 9.02 -9.26 -1.95
N GLU A 155 8.80 -8.66 -3.12
CA GLU A 155 8.23 -9.35 -4.29
C GLU A 155 9.20 -10.34 -4.92
N GLU A 156 10.51 -10.08 -4.90
CA GLU A 156 11.53 -10.93 -5.49
C GLU A 156 12.03 -12.03 -4.53
N VAL A 157 11.86 -11.85 -3.23
CA VAL A 157 12.37 -12.74 -2.19
C VAL A 157 11.24 -13.29 -1.31
N GLY A 158 10.50 -12.41 -0.64
CA GLY A 158 9.46 -12.76 0.33
C GLY A 158 8.32 -13.55 -0.30
N LEU A 159 7.73 -13.04 -1.39
CA LEU A 159 6.59 -13.65 -2.04
C LEU A 159 6.91 -15.00 -2.71
N PRO A 160 8.04 -15.19 -3.43
CA PRO A 160 8.39 -16.50 -3.96
C PRO A 160 8.62 -17.55 -2.87
N LEU A 161 9.22 -17.17 -1.72
CA LEU A 161 9.30 -18.05 -0.56
C LEU A 161 7.90 -18.36 -0.03
N PHE A 162 7.07 -17.34 0.20
CA PHE A 162 5.71 -17.52 0.68
C PHE A 162 4.92 -18.51 -0.20
N ARG A 163 4.87 -18.29 -1.50
CA ARG A 163 4.14 -19.18 -2.43
C ARG A 163 4.79 -20.56 -2.58
N SER A 164 6.09 -20.70 -2.33
CA SER A 164 6.76 -22.01 -2.34
C SER A 164 6.46 -22.85 -1.10
N TYR A 165 6.23 -22.22 0.07
CA TYR A 165 6.03 -22.91 1.36
C TYR A 165 4.57 -22.95 1.83
N PHE A 166 3.69 -22.15 1.22
CA PHE A 166 2.27 -22.09 1.56
C PHE A 166 1.38 -22.64 0.44
N GLU A 167 0.54 -23.60 0.81
CA GLU A 167 -0.60 -24.01 0.00
C GLU A 167 -1.55 -22.81 -0.22
N PRO A 168 -2.18 -22.66 -1.41
CA PRO A 168 -3.09 -21.54 -1.67
C PRO A 168 -4.21 -21.40 -0.63
N LYS A 169 -4.74 -22.52 -0.11
CA LYS A 169 -5.75 -22.51 0.94
C LYS A 169 -5.23 -21.98 2.29
N ALA A 170 -3.94 -22.19 2.59
CA ALA A 170 -3.31 -21.67 3.78
C ALA A 170 -3.03 -20.17 3.62
N ALA A 171 -2.48 -19.76 2.47
CA ALA A 171 -2.29 -18.36 2.11
C ALA A 171 -3.61 -17.58 2.18
N ALA A 172 -4.70 -18.11 1.62
CA ALA A 172 -6.03 -17.48 1.64
C ALA A 172 -6.55 -17.19 3.06
N LYS A 173 -6.16 -17.97 4.09
CA LYS A 173 -6.55 -17.69 5.47
C LYS A 173 -5.80 -16.49 6.04
N ILE A 174 -4.53 -16.34 5.67
CA ILE A 174 -3.68 -15.21 6.05
C ILE A 174 -4.22 -13.94 5.38
N THR A 175 -4.45 -13.97 4.07
CA THR A 175 -5.01 -12.83 3.33
C THR A 175 -6.41 -12.44 3.80
N GLN A 176 -7.26 -13.41 4.16
CA GLN A 176 -8.57 -13.12 4.78
C GLN A 176 -8.45 -12.45 6.15
N LYS A 177 -7.41 -12.75 6.94
CA LYS A 177 -7.17 -12.06 8.22
C LYS A 177 -6.77 -10.60 7.95
N ILE A 178 -5.82 -10.38 7.03
CA ILE A 178 -5.40 -9.06 6.56
C ILE A 178 -6.60 -8.24 6.07
N ALA A 179 -7.41 -8.78 5.16
CA ALA A 179 -8.55 -8.07 4.58
C ALA A 179 -9.62 -7.66 5.61
N ARG A 180 -9.69 -8.31 6.77
CA ARG A 180 -10.61 -7.93 7.87
C ARG A 180 -10.08 -6.78 8.72
N GLN A 181 -8.76 -6.59 8.76
CA GLN A 181 -8.09 -5.56 9.53
C GLN A 181 -7.74 -4.33 8.69
N ALA A 182 -7.59 -4.53 7.37
CA ALA A 182 -7.30 -3.48 6.41
C ALA A 182 -8.26 -2.31 6.54
N SER A 183 -7.70 -1.09 6.58
CA SER A 183 -8.51 0.11 6.67
C SER A 183 -9.34 0.30 5.38
N ARG A 184 -10.40 1.11 5.47
CA ARG A 184 -11.17 1.46 4.26
C ARG A 184 -10.35 2.26 3.25
N LEU A 185 -9.31 2.97 3.70
CA LEU A 185 -8.40 3.71 2.84
C LEU A 185 -7.47 2.75 2.08
N GLU A 186 -6.79 1.86 2.79
CA GLU A 186 -5.96 0.79 2.22
C GLU A 186 -6.73 -0.04 1.19
N MET A 187 -7.90 -0.55 1.57
CA MET A 187 -8.72 -1.34 0.65
C MET A 187 -9.26 -0.52 -0.52
N GLY A 188 -9.52 0.78 -0.31
CA GLY A 188 -9.94 1.68 -1.38
C GLY A 188 -8.82 1.95 -2.39
N SER A 189 -7.60 2.13 -1.90
CA SER A 189 -6.39 2.28 -2.70
C SER A 189 -6.10 1.05 -3.54
N PHE A 190 -6.15 -0.13 -2.92
CA PHE A 190 -6.02 -1.41 -3.59
C PHE A 190 -6.98 -1.54 -4.79
N VAL A 191 -8.26 -1.19 -4.59
CA VAL A 191 -9.27 -1.21 -5.66
C VAL A 191 -8.99 -0.15 -6.73
N TYR A 192 -8.57 1.05 -6.32
CA TYR A 192 -8.33 2.17 -7.23
C TYR A 192 -7.20 1.87 -8.22
N PHE A 193 -6.03 1.47 -7.72
CA PHE A 193 -4.85 1.22 -8.55
C PHE A 193 -4.94 -0.07 -9.37
N LEU A 194 -5.66 -1.09 -8.89
CA LEU A 194 -5.98 -2.24 -9.74
C LEU A 194 -7.01 -1.90 -10.83
N GLY A 195 -7.90 -0.96 -10.52
CA GLY A 195 -9.06 -0.62 -11.33
C GLY A 195 -10.28 -1.50 -11.01
N THR A 196 -11.44 -0.88 -10.87
CA THR A 196 -12.68 -1.54 -10.40
C THR A 196 -13.11 -2.75 -11.23
N GLU A 197 -12.91 -2.71 -12.56
CA GLU A 197 -13.23 -3.82 -13.45
C GLU A 197 -12.29 -5.01 -13.24
N LYS A 198 -10.98 -4.78 -13.20
CA LYS A 198 -9.99 -5.84 -12.93
C LYS A 198 -10.14 -6.40 -11.52
N PHE A 199 -10.39 -5.55 -10.53
CA PHE A 199 -10.64 -5.98 -9.17
C PHE A 199 -11.80 -6.99 -9.10
N ARG A 200 -12.93 -6.70 -9.75
CA ARG A 200 -14.10 -7.59 -9.74
C ARG A 200 -13.93 -8.81 -10.64
N SER A 201 -13.42 -8.62 -11.84
CA SER A 201 -13.38 -9.67 -12.87
C SER A 201 -12.21 -10.64 -12.72
N MET A 202 -11.13 -10.22 -12.06
CA MET A 202 -9.90 -10.99 -11.84
C MET A 202 -9.66 -11.26 -10.36
N PHE A 203 -9.39 -10.22 -9.56
CA PHE A 203 -8.93 -10.41 -8.17
C PHE A 203 -9.97 -11.12 -7.28
N MET A 204 -11.22 -10.62 -7.26
CA MET A 204 -12.29 -11.26 -6.48
C MET A 204 -12.52 -12.72 -6.90
N LYS A 205 -12.38 -13.05 -8.20
CA LYS A 205 -12.52 -14.42 -8.68
C LYS A 205 -11.36 -15.31 -8.27
N ASN A 206 -10.12 -14.81 -8.36
CA ASN A 206 -8.92 -15.52 -7.95
C ASN A 206 -8.97 -15.87 -6.45
N GLU A 207 -9.45 -14.94 -5.64
CA GLU A 207 -9.57 -15.09 -4.18
C GLU A 207 -10.89 -15.75 -3.72
N GLY A 208 -11.78 -16.10 -4.66
CA GLY A 208 -13.08 -16.72 -4.34
C GLY A 208 -14.00 -15.82 -3.52
N ILE A 209 -13.88 -14.50 -3.66
CA ILE A 209 -14.67 -13.51 -2.94
C ILE A 209 -16.03 -13.34 -3.64
N PRO A 210 -17.17 -13.53 -2.94
CA PRO A 210 -18.49 -13.39 -3.55
C PRO A 210 -18.78 -11.98 -4.08
N ASP A 211 -19.49 -11.90 -5.21
CA ASP A 211 -19.81 -10.63 -5.88
C ASP A 211 -20.54 -9.61 -4.98
N PHE A 212 -21.39 -10.06 -4.05
CA PHE A 212 -22.11 -9.14 -3.16
C PHE A 212 -21.16 -8.38 -2.21
N VAL A 213 -19.96 -8.92 -1.92
CA VAL A 213 -18.93 -8.27 -1.09
C VAL A 213 -18.49 -6.94 -1.69
N TRP A 214 -18.50 -6.83 -3.03
CA TRP A 214 -18.27 -5.57 -3.73
C TRP A 214 -19.15 -4.45 -3.21
N PHE A 215 -20.45 -4.69 -3.08
CA PHE A 215 -21.41 -3.66 -2.72
C PHE A 215 -21.38 -3.30 -1.24
N ILE A 216 -21.10 -4.27 -0.36
CA ILE A 216 -21.08 -4.05 1.09
C ILE A 216 -19.76 -3.43 1.60
N MET A 217 -18.64 -3.68 0.91
CA MET A 217 -17.31 -3.34 1.42
C MET A 217 -16.47 -2.54 0.41
N PHE A 218 -16.13 -3.15 -0.74
CA PHE A 218 -15.10 -2.59 -1.62
C PHE A 218 -15.54 -1.30 -2.33
N LYS A 219 -16.80 -1.22 -2.79
CA LYS A 219 -17.33 -0.02 -3.44
C LYS A 219 -17.29 1.20 -2.51
N ARG A 220 -17.61 1.01 -1.21
CA ARG A 220 -17.56 2.08 -0.21
C ARG A 220 -16.12 2.49 0.09
N SER A 221 -15.22 1.51 0.23
CA SER A 221 -13.79 1.75 0.47
C SER A 221 -13.16 2.52 -0.68
N HIS A 222 -13.40 2.11 -1.92
CA HIS A 222 -12.97 2.84 -3.12
C HIS A 222 -13.48 4.28 -3.15
N LYS A 223 -14.78 4.49 -2.85
CA LYS A 223 -15.34 5.85 -2.78
C LYS A 223 -14.64 6.71 -1.71
N ILE A 224 -14.39 6.15 -0.53
CA ILE A 224 -13.69 6.85 0.56
C ILE A 224 -12.28 7.24 0.12
N PHE A 225 -11.52 6.32 -0.47
CA PHE A 225 -10.19 6.60 -0.97
C PHE A 225 -10.18 7.68 -2.05
N VAL A 226 -11.10 7.62 -3.03
CA VAL A 226 -11.22 8.67 -4.05
C VAL A 226 -11.48 10.03 -3.42
N GLN A 227 -12.39 10.10 -2.44
CA GLN A 227 -12.77 11.36 -1.79
C GLN A 227 -11.68 11.93 -0.87
N GLN A 228 -11.00 11.07 -0.10
CA GLN A 228 -10.05 11.50 0.92
C GLN A 228 -8.61 11.61 0.42
N PHE A 229 -8.26 10.88 -0.65
CA PHE A 229 -6.91 10.87 -1.21
C PHE A 229 -6.89 11.48 -2.60
N ILE A 230 -7.54 10.84 -3.59
CA ILE A 230 -7.41 11.23 -5.01
C ILE A 230 -7.87 12.67 -5.25
N THR A 231 -9.04 13.06 -4.75
CA THR A 231 -9.56 14.43 -4.91
C THR A 231 -8.59 15.48 -4.36
N ASN A 232 -7.96 15.22 -3.22
CA ASN A 232 -6.97 16.13 -2.63
C ASN A 232 -5.70 16.19 -3.49
N VAL A 233 -5.18 15.05 -3.93
CA VAL A 233 -3.97 15.00 -4.76
C VAL A 233 -4.18 15.66 -6.13
N GLU A 234 -5.33 15.45 -6.76
CA GLU A 234 -5.71 16.11 -8.03
C GLU A 234 -5.83 17.63 -7.86
N ALA A 235 -6.41 18.10 -6.76
CA ALA A 235 -6.51 19.52 -6.44
C ALA A 235 -5.12 20.15 -6.26
N LEU A 236 -4.24 19.51 -5.49
CA LEU A 236 -2.84 19.96 -5.29
C LEU A 236 -2.05 19.99 -6.60
N THR A 237 -2.23 18.96 -7.44
CA THR A 237 -1.55 18.86 -8.74
C THR A 237 -2.01 19.98 -9.69
N SER A 238 -3.33 20.20 -9.79
CA SER A 238 -3.91 21.20 -10.68
C SER A 238 -3.79 22.65 -10.17
N GLY A 239 -3.54 22.85 -8.87
CA GLY A 239 -3.55 24.18 -8.24
C GLY A 239 -4.95 24.77 -8.12
N THR A 240 -6.00 23.93 -8.18
CA THR A 240 -7.39 24.36 -8.02
C THR A 240 -7.98 23.69 -6.79
N ALA A 241 -8.60 24.47 -5.90
CA ALA A 241 -9.21 23.95 -4.69
C ALA A 241 -10.24 22.85 -5.00
N PRO A 242 -10.30 21.77 -4.20
CA PRO A 242 -11.28 20.72 -4.40
C PRO A 242 -12.68 21.33 -4.29
N THR A 243 -13.53 21.08 -5.28
CA THR A 243 -14.94 21.49 -5.20
C THR A 243 -15.55 20.83 -3.98
N GLU A 244 -16.10 21.63 -3.05
CA GLU A 244 -16.81 21.08 -1.90
C GLU A 244 -17.81 20.03 -2.39
N PRO A 245 -17.82 18.82 -1.80
CA PRO A 245 -18.83 17.85 -2.16
C PRO A 245 -20.17 18.51 -1.87
N LYS A 246 -20.96 18.78 -2.94
CA LYS A 246 -22.34 19.28 -2.81
C LYS A 246 -22.99 18.39 -1.76
N CYS A 247 -23.32 18.97 -0.61
CA CYS A 247 -23.79 18.26 0.57
C CYS A 247 -25.15 17.61 0.25
N GLY A 248 -25.11 16.49 -0.46
CA GLY A 248 -26.23 15.63 -0.74
C GLY A 248 -26.38 14.70 0.45
N SER A 249 -27.04 15.22 1.50
CA SER A 249 -27.39 14.51 2.74
C SER A 249 -26.22 13.90 3.50
N CYS A 250 -25.75 14.62 4.53
CA CYS A 250 -25.11 14.06 5.71
C CYS A 250 -25.94 12.89 6.25
N ASN A 251 -25.54 11.66 5.94
CA ASN A 251 -25.87 10.46 6.67
C ASN A 251 -24.81 9.41 6.33
N ILE A 252 -23.64 9.55 6.93
CA ILE A 252 -22.65 8.48 7.02
C ILE A 252 -22.31 8.33 8.50
N LEU A 253 -23.18 7.62 9.22
CA LEU A 253 -22.79 6.79 10.35
C LEU A 253 -22.37 5.41 9.80
#